data_AF-A0A2N6NZ17-F1
#
_entry.id   AF-A0A2N6NZ17-F1
#
_cell.length_a   1.000
_cell.length_b   1.000
_cell.length_c   1.000
_cell.angle_alpha   90.00
_cell.angle_beta   90.00
_cell.angle_gamma   90.00
#
_symmetry.space_group_name_H-M   'P 1'
#
loop_
_entity.id
_entity.type
_entity.pdbx_description
1 polymer ?
#
loop_
_entity_poly.entity_id
_entity_poly.type
_entity_poly.pdbx_seq_one_letter_code
_entity_poly.pdbx_strand_id
1 'polypeptide(L)'
;MSPDLNFFPTDVDNMINVIDTSQTLCREQVSQFESAIIDELASLADELQGTASDPSRAYPNNLTFIGHYQWLPLPTVVYELEYPRLNKIKWSYVAEKVAAMIGIIFVMIQVSQYYIYPVVLVTIEMRENGMPLIARFREFPWLLGDLLFPFMMEYLLTWYLIWETVLNILAELTYFADRHFYDAWWNSGKQHLRVGRPEAFDLLHFQYPGINLHETGIDQCTYSFSAMFTTVLSRP
;
A
#
# COMPACT_ATOMS: atom_id res chain seq x y z
N MET A 1 16.22 3.10 -30.42
CA MET A 1 17.32 2.61 -29.56
C MET A 1 16.66 1.75 -28.50
N SER A 2 16.31 0.53 -28.88
CA SER A 2 15.73 -0.49 -28.00
C SER A 2 16.86 -1.36 -27.47
N PRO A 3 16.81 -1.85 -26.22
CA PRO A 3 17.79 -2.83 -25.76
C PRO A 3 17.48 -4.16 -26.47
N ASP A 4 18.45 -4.66 -27.22
CA ASP A 4 18.36 -5.92 -27.94
C ASP A 4 18.29 -7.09 -26.96
N LEU A 5 17.07 -7.48 -26.59
CA LEU A 5 16.75 -8.58 -25.67
C LEU A 5 17.01 -9.99 -26.26
N ASN A 6 17.77 -10.09 -27.35
CA ASN A 6 17.96 -11.31 -28.15
C ASN A 6 19.39 -11.87 -28.10
N PHE A 7 20.25 -11.41 -27.19
CA PHE A 7 21.65 -11.84 -27.16
C PHE A 7 21.88 -13.24 -26.55
N PHE A 8 20.90 -13.80 -25.83
CA PHE A 8 21.10 -15.02 -25.02
C PHE A 8 20.28 -16.31 -25.35
N PRO A 9 19.24 -16.36 -26.21
CA PRO A 9 18.41 -17.57 -26.27
C PRO A 9 19.03 -18.74 -27.07
N THR A 10 19.99 -18.50 -27.97
CA THR A 10 20.46 -19.56 -28.90
C THR A 10 21.60 -20.42 -28.37
N ASP A 11 22.40 -19.93 -27.42
CA ASP A 11 23.59 -20.64 -26.96
C ASP A 11 23.32 -21.53 -25.73
N VAL A 12 22.45 -21.09 -24.82
CA VAL A 12 22.06 -21.87 -23.63
C VAL A 12 21.30 -23.14 -24.04
N ASP A 13 20.39 -23.05 -25.02
CA ASP A 13 19.65 -24.21 -25.55
C ASP A 13 20.57 -25.22 -26.26
N ASN A 14 21.59 -24.74 -26.97
CA ASN A 14 22.61 -25.60 -27.57
C ASN A 14 23.47 -26.29 -26.49
N MET A 15 23.76 -25.61 -25.39
CA MET A 15 24.53 -26.15 -24.27
C MET A 15 23.73 -27.20 -23.46
N ILE A 16 22.43 -26.99 -23.23
CA ILE A 16 21.54 -27.98 -22.59
C ILE A 16 21.52 -29.28 -23.40
N ASN A 17 21.43 -29.17 -24.73
CA ASN A 17 21.47 -30.33 -25.63
C ASN A 17 22.82 -31.09 -25.57
N VAL A 18 23.95 -30.39 -25.40
CA VAL A 18 25.28 -31.04 -25.29
C VAL A 18 25.45 -31.77 -23.95
N ILE A 19 24.88 -31.24 -22.86
CA ILE A 19 24.86 -31.87 -21.54
C ILE A 19 23.99 -33.14 -21.54
N ASP A 20 22.80 -33.07 -22.15
CA ASP A 20 21.90 -34.24 -22.31
C ASP A 20 22.54 -35.35 -23.18
N THR A 21 23.39 -34.98 -24.13
CA THR A 21 24.07 -35.93 -25.03
C THR A 21 25.35 -36.54 -24.40
N SER A 22 25.72 -36.17 -23.16
CA SER A 22 26.93 -36.67 -22.47
C SER A 22 28.24 -36.48 -23.26
N GLN A 23 28.32 -35.44 -24.10
CA GLN A 23 29.55 -35.13 -24.85
C GLN A 23 30.49 -34.25 -24.01
N THR A 24 31.80 -34.41 -24.21
CA THR A 24 32.81 -33.62 -23.48
C THR A 24 32.84 -32.19 -24.00
N LEU A 25 32.52 -31.22 -23.13
CA LEU A 25 32.59 -29.80 -23.44
C LEU A 25 34.02 -29.37 -23.80
N CYS A 26 34.17 -28.57 -24.87
CA CYS A 26 35.44 -27.96 -25.22
C CYS A 26 35.83 -26.89 -24.18
N ARG A 27 37.13 -26.66 -23.95
CA ARG A 27 37.64 -25.75 -22.91
C ARG A 27 37.08 -24.32 -23.01
N GLU A 28 36.80 -23.87 -24.23
CA GLU A 28 36.21 -22.56 -24.54
C GLU A 28 34.73 -22.46 -24.10
N GLN A 29 33.95 -23.53 -24.30
CA GLN A 29 32.55 -23.61 -23.83
C GLN A 29 32.49 -23.66 -22.30
N VAL A 30 33.44 -24.34 -21.65
CA VAL A 30 33.54 -24.37 -20.19
C VAL A 30 33.83 -22.97 -19.64
N SER A 31 34.72 -22.19 -20.26
CA SER A 31 34.99 -20.82 -19.81
C SER A 31 33.81 -19.88 -20.02
N GLN A 32 33.05 -20.03 -21.11
CA GLN A 32 31.85 -19.23 -21.35
C GLN A 32 30.76 -19.54 -20.32
N PHE A 33 30.59 -20.82 -19.97
CA PHE A 33 29.66 -21.24 -18.92
C PHE A 33 30.07 -20.72 -17.54
N GLU A 34 31.37 -20.76 -17.22
CA GLU A 34 31.89 -20.20 -15.97
C GLU A 34 31.63 -18.68 -15.89
N SER A 35 31.89 -17.93 -16.96
CA SER A 35 31.57 -16.50 -17.02
C SER A 35 30.07 -16.24 -16.89
N ALA A 36 29.22 -17.00 -17.59
CA ALA A 36 27.77 -16.84 -17.49
C ALA A 36 27.24 -17.11 -16.07
N ILE A 37 27.76 -18.15 -15.38
CA ILE A 37 27.40 -18.41 -13.99
C ILE A 37 27.84 -17.28 -13.07
N ILE A 38 29.04 -16.73 -13.28
CA ILE A 38 29.55 -15.63 -12.45
C ILE A 38 28.71 -14.37 -12.65
N ASP A 39 28.29 -14.08 -13.89
CA ASP A 39 27.44 -12.93 -14.20
C ASP A 39 26.04 -13.08 -13.60
N GLU A 40 25.44 -14.27 -13.68
CA GLU A 40 24.16 -14.57 -13.02
C GLU A 40 24.28 -14.48 -11.50
N LEU A 41 25.35 -15.03 -10.92
CA LEU A 41 25.62 -14.95 -9.49
C LEU A 41 25.80 -13.50 -9.02
N ALA A 42 26.43 -12.65 -9.84
CA ALA A 42 26.57 -11.23 -9.57
C ALA A 42 25.23 -10.50 -9.66
N SER A 43 24.39 -10.82 -10.65
CA SER A 43 23.02 -10.29 -10.78
C SER A 43 22.16 -10.65 -9.58
N LEU A 44 22.20 -11.92 -9.15
CA LEU A 44 21.51 -12.39 -7.94
C LEU A 44 22.05 -11.69 -6.69
N ALA A 45 23.36 -11.52 -6.56
CA ALA A 45 23.94 -10.83 -5.41
C ALA A 45 23.47 -9.37 -5.30
N ASP A 46 23.33 -8.67 -6.43
CA ASP A 46 22.76 -7.32 -6.51
C ASP A 46 21.27 -7.30 -6.12
N GLU A 47 20.48 -8.25 -6.64
CA GLU A 47 19.06 -8.38 -6.30
C GLU A 47 18.83 -8.69 -4.81
N LEU A 48 19.67 -9.55 -4.22
CA LEU A 48 19.64 -9.87 -2.79
C LEU A 48 20.11 -8.70 -1.89
N GLN A 49 20.88 -7.77 -2.44
CA GLN A 49 21.31 -6.56 -1.72
C GLN A 49 20.14 -5.58 -1.57
N GLY A 50 19.21 -5.55 -2.54
CA GLY A 50 17.98 -4.78 -2.48
C GLY A 50 18.22 -3.31 -2.13
N THR A 51 17.41 -2.76 -1.20
CA THR A 51 17.54 -1.36 -0.74
C THR A 51 18.64 -1.14 0.31
N ALA A 52 19.43 -2.15 0.67
CA ALA A 52 20.41 -2.02 1.76
C ALA A 52 21.65 -1.21 1.33
N SER A 53 21.92 -0.09 2.02
CA SER A 53 23.14 0.69 1.77
C SER A 53 24.42 0.00 2.28
N ASP A 54 24.28 -0.93 3.23
CA ASP A 54 25.39 -1.63 3.89
C ASP A 54 25.29 -3.16 3.66
N PRO A 55 26.35 -3.82 3.14
CA PRO A 55 26.38 -5.27 2.94
C PRO A 55 26.13 -6.08 4.22
N SER A 56 26.37 -5.51 5.40
CA SER A 56 26.10 -6.17 6.68
C SER A 56 24.61 -6.31 7.00
N ARG A 57 23.76 -5.50 6.36
CA ARG A 57 22.29 -5.55 6.49
C ARG A 57 21.63 -6.25 5.32
N ALA A 58 22.36 -6.60 4.27
CA ALA A 58 21.84 -7.41 3.18
C ALA A 58 21.56 -8.84 3.65
N TYR A 59 20.82 -9.59 2.83
CA TYR A 59 20.68 -11.02 3.04
C TYR A 59 22.07 -11.69 3.09
N PRO A 60 22.33 -12.65 3.99
CA PRO A 60 21.40 -13.34 4.91
C PRO A 60 21.29 -12.71 6.31
N ASN A 61 22.01 -11.63 6.59
CA ASN A 61 22.18 -11.09 7.95
C ASN A 61 20.95 -10.29 8.45
N ASN A 62 20.00 -9.97 7.56
CA ASN A 62 18.76 -9.25 7.89
C ASN A 62 17.70 -10.08 8.61
N LEU A 63 17.77 -11.42 8.54
CA LEU A 63 16.77 -12.36 9.08
C LEU A 63 16.87 -12.50 10.61
N THR A 64 16.74 -11.39 11.32
CA THR A 64 16.74 -11.36 12.78
C THR A 64 15.32 -11.09 13.30
N PHE A 65 14.93 -11.79 14.37
CA PHE A 65 13.64 -11.52 15.04
C PHE A 65 13.54 -10.06 15.52
N ILE A 66 14.68 -9.46 15.90
CA ILE A 66 14.76 -8.06 16.32
C ILE A 66 14.38 -7.13 15.15
N GLY A 67 14.90 -7.39 13.94
CA GLY A 67 14.52 -6.64 12.74
C GLY A 67 13.03 -6.77 12.42
N HIS A 68 12.47 -7.98 12.56
CA HIS A 68 11.05 -8.21 12.34
C HIS A 68 10.15 -7.46 13.33
N TYR A 69 10.47 -7.48 14.63
CA TYR A 69 9.72 -6.72 15.64
C TYR A 69 9.86 -5.21 15.49
N GLN A 70 11.01 -4.73 15.02
CA GLN A 70 11.20 -3.32 14.69
C GLN A 70 10.38 -2.88 13.49
N TRP A 71 10.09 -3.78 12.55
CA TRP A 71 9.27 -3.52 11.37
C TRP A 71 7.77 -3.44 11.68
N LEU A 72 7.27 -4.28 12.59
CA LEU A 72 5.86 -4.39 12.91
C LEU A 72 5.12 -3.07 13.22
N PRO A 73 5.70 -2.09 13.95
CA PRO A 73 5.03 -0.82 14.21
C PRO A 73 5.14 0.21 13.07
N LEU A 74 5.94 -0.04 12.02
CA LEU A 74 6.04 0.91 10.92
C LEU A 74 4.72 0.96 10.14
N PRO A 75 4.31 2.15 9.65
CA PRO A 75 3.12 2.32 8.84
C PRO A 75 3.36 1.87 7.38
N THR A 76 3.98 0.70 7.17
CA THR A 76 4.28 0.13 5.86
C THR A 76 3.88 -1.35 5.80
N VAL A 77 3.35 -1.78 4.64
CA VAL A 77 2.95 -3.18 4.41
C VAL A 77 4.05 -3.96 3.69
N VAL A 78 4.91 -3.27 2.93
CA VAL A 78 6.04 -3.85 2.21
C VAL A 78 7.26 -3.76 3.09
N TYR A 79 7.93 -4.91 3.33
CA TYR A 79 9.20 -4.97 4.04
C TYR A 79 10.35 -4.56 3.11
N GLU A 80 11.13 -3.56 3.53
CA GLU A 80 12.37 -3.14 2.90
C GLU A 80 13.53 -3.26 3.89
N LEU A 81 14.73 -3.54 3.37
CA LEU A 81 15.94 -3.71 4.18
C LEU A 81 16.36 -2.43 4.90
N GLU A 82 16.15 -1.28 4.26
CA GLU A 82 16.46 0.02 4.81
C GLU A 82 15.38 1.02 4.44
N TYR A 83 14.82 1.67 5.46
CA TYR A 83 13.86 2.75 5.29
C TYR A 83 14.52 4.09 5.57
N PRO A 84 14.13 5.16 4.85
CA PRO A 84 14.57 6.51 5.19
C PRO A 84 14.04 6.90 6.58
N ARG A 85 14.95 7.21 7.52
CA ARG A 85 14.62 7.56 8.90
C ARG A 85 14.81 9.05 9.19
N LEU A 86 13.98 9.61 10.06
CA LEU A 86 14.20 10.94 10.64
C LEU A 86 15.27 10.89 11.73
N ASN A 87 16.02 11.99 11.82
CA ASN A 87 17.05 12.17 12.85
C ASN A 87 16.46 12.48 14.24
N LYS A 88 15.27 13.09 14.33
CA LYS A 88 14.66 13.56 15.58
C LYS A 88 13.14 13.56 15.48
N ILE A 89 12.46 13.22 16.58
CA ILE A 89 11.01 13.38 16.76
C ILE A 89 10.67 14.85 16.94
N LYS A 90 9.81 15.39 16.09
CA LYS A 90 9.25 16.73 16.20
C LYS A 90 7.97 16.68 17.03
N TRP A 91 8.10 16.75 18.36
CA TRP A 91 6.97 16.71 19.29
C TRP A 91 5.90 17.78 19.06
N SER A 92 6.27 18.94 18.52
CA SER A 92 5.30 19.98 18.13
C SER A 92 4.36 19.50 17.03
N TYR A 93 4.89 18.79 16.03
CA TYR A 93 4.11 18.20 14.94
C TYR A 93 3.19 17.09 15.46
N VAL A 94 3.68 16.21 16.33
CA VAL A 94 2.85 15.17 16.97
C VAL A 94 1.70 15.81 17.76
N ALA A 95 1.99 16.82 18.57
CA ALA A 95 0.97 17.51 19.37
C ALA A 95 -0.09 18.17 18.49
N GLU A 96 0.30 18.81 17.39
CA GLU A 96 -0.61 19.40 16.41
C GLU A 96 -1.53 18.32 15.78
N LYS A 97 -0.96 17.19 15.35
CA LYS A 97 -1.74 16.09 14.77
C LYS A 97 -2.66 15.41 15.79
N VAL A 98 -2.23 15.27 17.04
CA VAL A 98 -3.08 14.74 18.12
C VAL A 98 -4.22 15.70 18.43
N ALA A 99 -3.98 17.00 18.47
CA ALA A 99 -5.03 18.00 18.66
C ALA A 99 -6.04 17.96 17.49
N ALA A 100 -5.56 17.85 16.25
CA ALA A 100 -6.42 17.67 15.08
C ALA A 100 -7.26 16.39 15.16
N MET A 101 -6.66 15.27 15.58
CA MET A 101 -7.35 13.98 15.78
C MET A 101 -8.50 14.11 16.78
N ILE A 102 -8.26 14.72 17.95
CA ILE A 102 -9.31 14.96 18.95
C ILE A 102 -10.40 15.88 18.40
N GLY A 103 -10.03 16.93 17.67
CA GLY A 103 -10.98 17.85 17.04
C GLY A 103 -11.89 17.15 16.02
N ILE A 104 -11.34 16.27 15.19
CA ILE A 104 -12.10 15.52 14.19
C ILE A 104 -13.04 14.52 14.86
N ILE A 105 -12.57 13.78 15.87
CA ILE A 105 -13.43 12.86 16.63
C ILE A 105 -14.60 13.63 17.25
N PHE A 106 -14.37 14.84 17.79
CA PHE A 106 -15.44 15.67 18.33
C PHE A 106 -16.45 16.08 17.24
N VAL A 107 -15.97 16.49 16.06
CA VAL A 107 -16.83 16.82 14.92
C VAL A 107 -17.65 15.60 14.47
N MET A 108 -17.04 14.41 14.40
CA MET A 108 -17.73 13.16 14.06
C MET A 108 -18.84 12.86 15.09
N ILE A 109 -18.53 12.94 16.38
CA ILE A 109 -19.55 12.78 17.44
C ILE A 109 -20.70 13.79 17.24
N GLN A 110 -20.38 15.05 16.97
CA GLN A 110 -21.39 16.08 16.72
C GLN A 110 -22.24 15.76 15.47
N VAL A 111 -21.64 15.33 14.36
CA VAL A 111 -22.38 14.96 13.14
C VAL A 111 -23.33 13.80 13.43
N SER A 112 -22.83 12.77 14.10
CA SER A 112 -23.62 11.61 14.50
C SER A 112 -24.79 11.97 15.42
N GLN A 113 -24.59 12.84 16.41
CA GLN A 113 -25.66 13.23 17.35
C GLN A 113 -26.74 14.10 16.70
N TYR A 114 -26.39 15.00 15.78
CA TYR A 114 -27.34 15.97 15.24
C TYR A 114 -28.01 15.52 13.94
N TYR A 115 -27.34 14.71 13.12
CA TYR A 115 -27.86 14.30 11.81
C TYR A 115 -28.24 12.82 11.75
N ILE A 116 -27.47 11.93 12.37
CA ILE A 116 -27.74 10.47 12.29
C ILE A 116 -28.78 10.05 13.34
N TYR A 117 -28.60 10.47 14.59
CA TYR A 117 -29.48 10.09 15.70
C TYR A 117 -30.98 10.38 15.47
N PRO A 118 -31.42 11.57 15.01
CA PRO A 118 -32.86 11.83 14.80
C PRO A 118 -33.47 10.93 13.72
N VAL A 119 -32.73 10.62 12.65
CA VAL A 119 -33.19 9.70 11.60
C VAL A 119 -33.40 8.30 12.18
N VAL A 120 -32.47 7.84 13.02
CA VAL A 120 -32.57 6.54 13.70
C VAL A 120 -33.78 6.51 14.64
N LEU A 121 -34.06 7.57 15.40
CA LEU A 121 -35.23 7.63 16.27
C LEU A 121 -36.54 7.45 15.49
N VAL A 122 -36.70 8.13 14.36
CA VAL A 122 -37.88 7.97 13.48
C VAL A 122 -38.03 6.50 13.04
N THR A 123 -36.94 5.82 12.73
CA THR A 123 -36.99 4.38 12.36
C THR A 123 -37.40 3.48 13.54
N ILE A 124 -37.00 3.82 14.77
CA ILE A 124 -37.37 3.09 15.99
C ILE A 124 -38.85 3.31 16.29
N GLU A 125 -39.35 4.54 16.22
CA GLU A 125 -40.77 4.84 16.41
C GLU A 125 -41.65 4.12 15.37
N MET A 126 -41.23 4.10 14.09
CA MET A 126 -41.90 3.31 13.05
C MET A 126 -41.88 1.80 13.37
N ARG A 127 -40.83 1.33 14.05
CA ARG A 127 -40.70 -0.06 14.53
C ARG A 127 -41.73 -0.35 15.62
N GLU A 128 -41.75 0.48 16.66
CA GLU A 128 -42.57 0.32 17.87
C GLU A 128 -44.06 0.49 17.61
N ASN A 129 -44.43 1.40 16.71
CA ASN A 129 -45.83 1.63 16.31
C ASN A 129 -46.44 0.48 15.47
N GLY A 130 -45.73 -0.64 15.29
CA GLY A 130 -46.27 -1.83 14.61
C GLY A 130 -46.56 -1.63 13.11
N MET A 131 -45.97 -0.59 12.49
CA MET A 131 -46.20 -0.27 11.08
C MET A 131 -45.87 -1.47 10.18
N PRO A 132 -46.75 -1.85 9.23
CA PRO A 132 -46.51 -2.99 8.35
C PRO A 132 -45.25 -2.79 7.51
N LEU A 133 -44.50 -3.87 7.28
CA LEU A 133 -43.23 -3.87 6.54
C LEU A 133 -43.33 -3.14 5.19
N ILE A 134 -44.44 -3.32 4.46
CA ILE A 134 -44.66 -2.70 3.15
C ILE A 134 -44.71 -1.16 3.22
N ALA A 135 -45.22 -0.59 4.32
CA ALA A 135 -45.25 0.86 4.52
C ALA A 135 -43.86 1.39 4.89
N ARG A 136 -43.08 0.64 5.69
CA ARG A 136 -41.68 0.99 6.00
C ARG A 136 -40.79 1.00 4.76
N PHE A 137 -40.97 0.02 3.87
CA PHE A 137 -40.23 -0.03 2.60
C PHE A 137 -40.49 1.18 1.70
N ARG A 138 -41.66 1.81 1.81
CA ARG A 138 -41.99 3.01 1.04
C ARG A 138 -41.30 4.27 1.57
N GLU A 139 -41.11 4.37 2.89
CA GLU A 139 -40.43 5.49 3.55
C GLU A 139 -38.90 5.33 3.57
N PHE A 140 -38.40 4.09 3.42
CA PHE A 140 -36.98 3.77 3.46
C PHE A 140 -36.10 4.60 2.50
N PRO A 141 -36.48 4.87 1.23
CA PRO A 141 -35.65 5.67 0.33
C PRO A 141 -35.47 7.12 0.80
N TRP A 142 -36.47 7.71 1.45
CA TRP A 142 -36.38 9.07 2.00
C TRP A 142 -35.45 9.11 3.20
N LEU A 143 -35.62 8.18 4.14
CA LEU A 143 -34.73 8.01 5.30
C LEU A 143 -33.28 7.77 4.85
N LEU A 144 -33.08 6.95 3.81
CA LEU A 144 -31.75 6.68 3.26
C LEU A 144 -31.15 7.93 2.61
N GLY A 145 -31.96 8.75 1.93
CA GLY A 145 -31.53 10.04 1.37
C GLY A 145 -31.04 11.01 2.44
N ASP A 146 -31.78 11.14 3.54
CA ASP A 146 -31.41 11.98 4.69
C ASP A 146 -30.13 11.47 5.38
N LEU A 147 -29.89 10.16 5.32
CA LEU A 147 -28.74 9.50 5.92
C LEU A 147 -27.49 9.49 5.02
N LEU A 148 -27.66 9.60 3.70
CA LEU A 148 -26.57 9.50 2.74
C LEU A 148 -25.51 10.59 2.93
N PHE A 149 -25.95 11.84 3.12
CA PHE A 149 -25.04 12.97 3.31
C PHE A 149 -24.22 12.89 4.60
N PRO A 150 -24.82 12.69 5.80
CA PRO A 150 -24.03 12.55 7.02
C PRO A 150 -23.11 11.33 6.99
N PHE A 151 -23.51 10.20 6.40
CA PHE A 151 -22.61 9.05 6.24
C PHE A 151 -21.45 9.32 5.29
N MET A 152 -21.69 10.04 4.18
CA MET A 152 -20.62 10.45 3.28
C MET A 152 -19.63 11.38 3.99
N MET A 153 -20.12 12.30 4.82
CA MET A 153 -19.27 13.18 5.64
C MET A 153 -18.44 12.38 6.65
N GLU A 154 -19.05 11.47 7.40
CA GLU A 154 -18.36 10.59 8.35
C GLU A 154 -17.31 9.72 7.67
N TYR A 155 -17.60 9.22 6.46
CA TYR A 155 -16.65 8.45 5.66
C TYR A 155 -15.41 9.28 5.31
N LEU A 156 -15.60 10.52 4.81
CA LEU A 156 -14.48 11.42 4.46
C LEU A 156 -13.67 11.83 5.70
N LEU A 157 -14.34 12.10 6.83
CA LEU A 157 -13.69 12.43 8.09
C LEU A 157 -12.89 11.25 8.64
N THR A 158 -13.44 10.03 8.58
CA THR A 158 -12.75 8.80 8.98
C THR A 158 -11.52 8.54 8.12
N TRP A 159 -11.66 8.73 6.80
CA TRP A 159 -10.54 8.63 5.87
C TRP A 159 -9.43 9.62 6.26
N TYR A 160 -9.77 10.90 6.44
CA TYR A 160 -8.80 11.90 6.87
C TYR A 160 -8.18 11.56 8.23
N LEU A 161 -8.97 11.09 9.20
CA LEU A 161 -8.51 10.72 10.54
C LEU A 161 -7.41 9.66 10.45
N ILE A 162 -7.64 8.57 9.70
CA ILE A 162 -6.66 7.48 9.57
C ILE A 162 -5.41 7.97 8.84
N TRP A 163 -5.58 8.51 7.63
CA TRP A 163 -4.47 8.78 6.73
C TRP A 163 -3.67 10.03 7.11
N GLU A 164 -4.34 11.11 7.53
CA GLU A 164 -3.69 12.39 7.79
C GLU A 164 -3.27 12.57 9.26
N THR A 165 -3.93 11.89 10.21
CA THR A 165 -3.58 12.00 11.64
C THR A 165 -2.89 10.75 12.16
N VAL A 166 -3.53 9.58 12.10
CA VAL A 166 -3.00 8.36 12.74
C VAL A 166 -1.68 7.91 12.10
N LEU A 167 -1.62 7.78 10.78
CA LEU A 167 -0.39 7.34 10.09
C LEU A 167 0.76 8.34 10.25
N ASN A 168 0.47 9.65 10.19
CA ASN A 168 1.49 10.68 10.41
C ASN A 168 2.03 10.69 11.85
N ILE A 169 1.18 10.43 12.85
CA ILE A 169 1.62 10.28 14.24
C ILE A 169 2.48 9.02 14.39
N LEU A 170 2.04 7.89 13.83
CA LEU A 170 2.80 6.63 13.85
C LEU A 170 4.14 6.76 13.14
N ALA A 171 4.19 7.44 12.00
CA ALA A 171 5.42 7.71 11.26
C ALA A 171 6.41 8.52 12.09
N GLU A 172 5.95 9.58 12.76
CA GLU A 172 6.81 10.40 13.61
C GLU A 172 7.31 9.62 14.85
N LEU A 173 6.46 8.80 15.46
CA LEU A 173 6.83 7.94 16.60
C LEU A 173 7.82 6.84 16.23
N THR A 174 7.74 6.33 15.00
CA THR A 174 8.64 5.28 14.47
C THR A 174 9.85 5.84 13.71
N TYR A 175 10.03 7.17 13.68
CA TYR A 175 11.07 7.86 12.92
C TYR A 175 11.00 7.59 11.40
N PHE A 176 9.85 7.22 10.87
CA PHE A 176 9.66 6.96 9.44
C PHE A 176 9.58 8.27 8.65
N ALA A 177 10.42 8.41 7.62
CA ALA A 177 10.56 9.67 6.88
C ALA A 177 9.61 9.82 5.70
N ASP A 178 9.16 8.71 5.12
CA ASP A 178 8.19 8.78 4.04
C ASP A 178 6.79 9.00 4.59
N ARG A 179 6.12 10.06 4.11
CA ARG A 179 4.79 10.48 4.56
C ARG A 179 3.77 10.49 3.43
N HIS A 180 4.14 10.02 2.25
CA HIS A 180 3.24 9.93 1.10
C HIS A 180 2.44 8.62 1.17
N PHE A 181 1.51 8.55 2.12
CA PHE A 181 0.66 7.36 2.31
C PHE A 181 -0.47 7.26 1.26
N TYR A 182 -0.88 8.38 0.68
CA TYR A 182 -1.98 8.45 -0.27
C TYR A 182 -1.70 9.52 -1.33
N ASP A 183 -2.23 9.29 -2.53
CA ASP A 183 -2.22 10.25 -3.62
C ASP A 183 -3.58 10.97 -3.74
N ALA A 184 -3.66 11.94 -4.67
CA ALA A 184 -4.87 12.72 -4.95
C ALA A 184 -5.99 11.87 -5.58
N TRP A 185 -6.62 11.00 -4.78
CA TRP A 185 -7.69 10.08 -5.18
C TRP A 185 -8.95 10.78 -5.70
N TRP A 186 -9.23 11.97 -5.18
CA TRP A 186 -10.35 12.85 -5.54
C TRP A 186 -10.24 13.44 -6.95
N ASN A 187 -9.04 13.46 -7.56
CA ASN A 187 -8.80 13.88 -8.94
C ASN A 187 -8.23 12.75 -9.80
N SER A 188 -8.78 11.53 -9.65
CA SER A 188 -8.44 10.34 -10.45
C SER A 188 -8.92 10.42 -11.92
N GLY A 189 -8.91 11.61 -12.52
CA GLY A 189 -9.29 11.84 -13.91
C GLY A 189 -8.12 11.67 -14.86
N LYS A 190 -7.87 10.45 -15.38
CA LYS A 190 -7.01 10.15 -16.55
C LYS A 190 -5.67 10.90 -16.65
N GLN A 191 -5.09 11.35 -15.53
CA GLN A 191 -3.85 12.12 -15.55
C GLN A 191 -2.61 11.22 -15.56
N HIS A 192 -2.78 9.93 -15.87
CA HIS A 192 -1.72 8.97 -16.18
C HIS A 192 -1.35 8.94 -17.67
N LEU A 193 -2.02 9.70 -18.55
CA LEU A 193 -1.82 9.61 -20.02
C LEU A 193 -1.34 10.91 -20.72
N ARG A 194 -1.06 11.99 -19.99
CA ARG A 194 -0.62 13.26 -20.63
C ARG A 194 0.38 14.06 -19.79
N VAL A 195 1.62 13.59 -19.68
CA VAL A 195 2.77 14.52 -19.56
C VAL A 195 3.96 13.93 -20.31
N GLY A 196 4.15 14.39 -21.55
CA GLY A 196 5.35 14.12 -22.35
C GLY A 196 6.55 14.92 -21.85
N ARG A 197 7.10 14.55 -20.69
CA ARG A 197 8.47 14.93 -20.31
C ARG A 197 9.34 13.67 -20.34
N PRO A 198 10.44 13.65 -21.13
CA PRO A 198 11.35 12.50 -21.16
C PRO A 198 12.00 12.21 -19.79
N GLU A 199 11.99 13.20 -18.88
CA GLU A 199 12.58 13.12 -17.54
C GLU A 199 11.62 12.51 -16.50
N ALA A 200 10.34 12.34 -16.84
CA ALA A 200 9.34 11.73 -15.96
C ALA A 200 9.25 10.20 -16.11
N PHE A 201 9.79 9.65 -17.21
CA PHE A 201 9.86 8.21 -17.42
C PHE A 201 10.95 7.58 -16.54
N ASP A 202 12.04 8.29 -16.28
CA ASP A 202 13.14 7.84 -15.41
C ASP A 202 12.75 7.85 -13.91
N LEU A 203 11.88 8.76 -13.49
CA LEU A 203 11.46 8.84 -12.08
C LEU A 203 10.50 7.71 -11.68
N LEU A 204 9.73 7.16 -12.63
CA LEU A 204 8.84 6.03 -12.37
C LEU A 204 9.61 4.71 -12.19
N HIS A 205 10.72 4.53 -12.89
CA HIS A 205 11.63 3.39 -12.68
C HIS A 205 12.48 3.53 -11.40
N PHE A 206 12.77 4.76 -10.97
CA PHE A 206 13.58 5.00 -9.77
C PHE A 206 12.78 4.92 -8.46
N GLN A 207 11.46 5.17 -8.49
CA GLN A 207 10.62 5.13 -7.29
C GLN A 207 10.17 3.70 -6.90
N TYR A 208 10.14 2.74 -7.84
CA TYR A 208 9.71 1.36 -7.56
C TYR A 208 10.42 0.34 -8.49
N PRO A 209 11.67 -0.07 -8.24
CA PRO A 209 12.41 -0.97 -9.14
C PRO A 209 12.01 -2.46 -9.00
N GLY A 210 10.82 -2.79 -8.48
CA GLY A 210 10.43 -4.18 -8.24
C GLY A 210 8.93 -4.48 -8.17
N ILE A 211 8.05 -3.50 -8.38
CA ILE A 211 6.60 -3.72 -8.28
C ILE A 211 6.01 -3.84 -9.68
N ASN A 212 6.21 -5.02 -10.30
CA ASN A 212 5.31 -5.53 -11.34
C ASN A 212 4.03 -6.11 -10.70
N LEU A 213 3.46 -5.45 -9.69
CA LEU A 213 2.12 -5.77 -9.21
C LEU A 213 1.14 -4.93 -10.00
N HIS A 214 0.67 -5.55 -11.08
CA HIS A 214 -0.68 -5.44 -11.62
C HIS A 214 -1.57 -4.50 -10.78
N GLU A 215 -2.04 -3.41 -11.41
CA GLU A 215 -2.86 -2.28 -10.93
C GLU A 215 -4.00 -2.61 -9.92
N THR A 216 -4.28 -3.88 -9.64
CA THR A 216 -5.31 -4.34 -8.72
C THR A 216 -4.90 -4.38 -7.25
N GLY A 217 -3.61 -4.45 -6.89
CA GLY A 217 -3.19 -4.79 -5.51
C GLY A 217 -3.56 -3.77 -4.42
N ILE A 218 -3.29 -2.49 -4.67
CA ILE A 218 -3.56 -1.42 -3.70
C ILE A 218 -5.07 -1.12 -3.62
N ASP A 219 -5.77 -1.22 -4.74
CA ASP A 219 -7.23 -1.14 -4.79
C ASP A 219 -7.85 -2.29 -4.00
N GLN A 220 -7.38 -3.54 -4.20
CA GLN A 220 -7.88 -4.72 -3.49
C GLN A 220 -7.66 -4.62 -1.98
N CYS A 221 -6.52 -4.09 -1.51
CA CYS A 221 -6.26 -3.87 -0.09
C CYS A 221 -7.19 -2.83 0.51
N THR A 222 -7.46 -1.73 -0.19
CA THR A 222 -8.41 -0.69 0.24
C THR A 222 -9.85 -1.23 0.31
N TYR A 223 -10.28 -2.00 -0.69
CA TYR A 223 -11.59 -2.67 -0.69
C TYR A 223 -11.68 -3.78 0.37
N SER A 224 -10.58 -4.51 0.62
CA SER A 224 -10.54 -5.59 1.62
C SER A 224 -10.53 -5.04 3.05
N PHE A 225 -9.84 -3.92 3.31
CA PHE A 225 -9.85 -3.28 4.62
C PHE A 225 -11.22 -2.66 4.92
N SER A 226 -11.84 -2.01 3.92
CA SER A 226 -13.23 -1.52 4.01
C SER A 226 -14.22 -2.67 4.23
N ALA A 227 -14.10 -3.77 3.49
CA ALA A 227 -14.94 -4.96 3.65
C ALA A 227 -14.72 -5.66 5.01
N MET A 228 -13.49 -5.72 5.50
CA MET A 228 -13.17 -6.32 6.81
C MET A 228 -13.72 -5.47 7.96
N PHE A 229 -13.58 -4.15 7.89
CA PHE A 229 -14.13 -3.24 8.90
C PHE A 229 -15.67 -3.28 8.93
N THR A 230 -16.29 -3.31 7.74
CA THR A 230 -17.75 -3.47 7.60
C THR A 230 -18.24 -4.83 8.10
N THR A 231 -17.46 -5.90 7.89
CA THR A 231 -17.81 -7.26 8.34
C THR A 231 -17.61 -7.44 9.85
N VAL A 232 -16.60 -6.80 10.44
CA VAL A 232 -16.33 -6.86 11.89
C VAL A 232 -17.34 -6.03 12.68
N LEU A 233 -17.78 -4.88 12.17
CA LEU A 233 -18.81 -4.04 12.79
C LEU A 233 -20.25 -4.53 12.54
N SER A 234 -20.46 -5.44 11.58
CA SER A 234 -21.77 -6.03 11.27
C SER A 234 -22.09 -7.32 12.05
N ARG A 235 -21.19 -7.80 12.91
CA ARG A 235 -21.52 -8.94 13.79
C ARG A 235 -22.19 -8.42 15.08
N PRO A 236 -23.38 -8.93 15.43
CA PRO A 236 -24.17 -8.46 16.58
C PRO A 236 -23.48 -8.73 17.92
#